data_AF-W4SMB1-F1
#
_entry.id   AF-W4SMB1-F1
#
_cell.length_a   1.000
_cell.length_b   1.000
_cell.length_c   1.000
_cell.angle_alpha   90.00
_cell.angle_beta   90.00
_cell.angle_gamma   90.00
#
_symmetry.space_group_name_H-M   'P 1'
#
loop_
_entity.id
_entity.type
_entity.pdbx_description
1 polymer ?
#
loop_
_entity_poly.entity_id
_entity_poly.type
_entity_poly.pdbx_seq_one_letter_code
_entity_poly.pdbx_strand_id
1 'polypeptide(L)'
;MRLNRSPSRRPRPGRSRPGTPAPLPSPTQERDGRPADTVVGQRIAERHEAATRGQDAGRAEFDTIKRELDAARLLATVSRTHGVMPGKYEVTKAKDGSDRIRCGRRNLNVTDFLTQELHLPWREAAPILRGTYAEQQGREVQQPARSAPRRDLWADYRREWQPQQRERREQDWQTQKQREQERRAEQRRQYQAERRAIQNDSTMKATERKAALSLARMEKVKRDLALREQIEAERTELKARYRMKPADQYRAYLAERAGRGDADALAELRRQRVRQPQAATRERIEDKDGRHPELRRS
;
A
#
# COMPACT_ATOMS: atom_id res chain seq x y z
N MET A 1 -14.67 65.11 68.22
CA MET A 1 -13.77 64.06 68.75
C MET A 1 -12.33 64.52 68.52
N ARG A 2 -11.66 65.03 69.56
CA ARG A 2 -10.47 64.42 70.21
C ARG A 2 -9.42 63.94 69.17
N LEU A 3 -8.38 64.75 68.90
CA LEU A 3 -7.05 64.78 69.56
C LEU A 3 -6.20 63.54 69.19
N ASN A 4 -4.88 63.57 68.95
CA ASN A 4 -3.87 64.57 68.66
C ASN A 4 -2.55 63.78 68.51
N ARG A 5 -1.59 64.32 67.75
CA ARG A 5 -0.12 64.27 68.01
C ARG A 5 0.67 62.94 68.01
N SER A 6 1.58 62.85 67.03
CA SER A 6 3.01 62.51 67.24
C SER A 6 3.64 63.47 68.28
N PRO A 7 4.74 63.17 69.01
CA PRO A 7 6.08 63.17 68.39
C PRO A 7 7.24 62.42 69.13
N SER A 8 8.38 62.34 68.40
CA SER A 8 9.78 62.59 68.83
C SER A 8 10.57 61.71 69.82
N ARG A 9 11.67 61.19 69.23
CA ARG A 9 13.11 61.29 69.61
C ARG A 9 13.69 60.53 70.84
N ARG A 10 14.73 59.75 70.46
CA ARG A 10 15.87 59.12 71.16
C ARG A 10 16.41 59.83 72.43
N PRO A 11 17.19 59.10 73.27
CA PRO A 11 18.66 59.14 73.15
C PRO A 11 19.40 57.79 73.37
N ARG A 12 20.70 57.76 72.98
CA ARG A 12 21.76 56.75 73.32
C ARG A 12 22.39 57.12 74.69
N PRO A 13 23.50 56.53 75.23
CA PRO A 13 24.30 55.32 74.89
C PRO A 13 24.61 54.41 76.12
N GLY A 14 25.25 53.25 75.91
CA GLY A 14 25.80 52.44 77.02
C GLY A 14 26.74 51.33 76.52
N ARG A 15 28.02 51.42 76.90
CA ARG A 15 29.16 50.54 76.57
C ARG A 15 29.44 49.65 77.79
N SER A 16 29.82 48.38 77.60
CA SER A 16 30.84 47.58 78.35
C SER A 16 30.54 46.06 78.35
N ARG A 17 31.53 45.25 77.92
CA ARG A 17 31.74 43.80 78.18
C ARG A 17 32.40 43.65 79.59
N PRO A 18 32.78 42.46 80.15
CA PRO A 18 32.73 41.06 79.66
C PRO A 18 32.24 40.03 80.71
N GLY A 19 32.12 38.75 80.33
CA GLY A 19 31.91 37.65 81.29
C GLY A 19 31.60 36.31 80.62
N THR A 20 32.64 35.55 80.26
CA THR A 20 32.59 34.11 79.94
C THR A 20 32.36 33.31 81.25
N PRO A 21 31.72 32.12 81.21
CA PRO A 21 32.48 30.91 80.87
C PRO A 21 31.71 29.90 79.99
N ALA A 22 32.45 29.26 79.09
CA ALA A 22 32.09 28.03 78.38
C ALA A 22 32.24 26.80 79.32
N PRO A 23 32.03 25.54 78.90
CA PRO A 23 31.58 25.04 77.59
C PRO A 23 30.47 23.96 77.69
N LEU A 24 29.93 23.52 76.56
CA LEU A 24 29.89 22.11 76.11
C LEU A 24 29.28 22.05 74.68
N PRO A 25 29.63 21.04 73.88
CA PRO A 25 29.69 21.17 72.41
C PRO A 25 28.45 20.61 71.70
N SER A 26 28.28 21.06 70.44
CA SER A 26 27.75 20.34 69.25
C SER A 26 26.65 21.11 68.51
N PRO A 27 26.46 20.92 67.18
CA PRO A 27 27.38 20.49 66.15
C PRO A 27 27.68 21.64 65.16
N THR A 28 28.70 21.42 64.36
CA THR A 28 29.18 22.23 63.24
C THR A 28 28.06 22.91 62.45
N GLN A 29 28.01 24.24 62.53
CA GLN A 29 27.31 25.07 61.58
C GLN A 29 28.14 25.06 60.30
N GLU A 30 27.86 24.10 59.43
CA GLU A 30 28.33 24.15 58.05
C GLU A 30 27.73 25.40 57.41
N ARG A 31 28.65 26.20 56.89
CA ARG A 31 28.48 27.38 56.06
C ARG A 31 27.19 27.39 55.25
N ASP A 32 26.58 28.57 55.18
CA ASP A 32 25.67 29.03 54.13
C ASP A 32 26.18 28.61 52.73
N GLY A 33 25.80 27.41 52.31
CA GLY A 33 25.88 26.98 50.93
C GLY A 33 24.56 27.36 50.27
N ARG A 34 24.60 28.32 49.35
CA ARG A 34 23.51 28.49 48.40
C ARG A 34 23.18 27.11 47.82
N PRO A 35 21.91 26.72 47.64
CA PRO A 35 21.53 25.39 47.13
C PRO A 35 22.08 25.08 45.71
N ALA A 36 22.84 25.99 45.11
CA ALA A 36 23.58 25.84 43.85
C ALA A 36 25.02 25.29 44.01
N ASP A 37 25.59 25.22 45.22
CA ASP A 37 27.01 24.81 45.43
C ASP A 37 27.21 23.35 45.84
N THR A 38 26.16 22.59 46.10
CA THR A 38 26.29 21.14 46.28
C THR A 38 26.40 20.48 44.91
N VAL A 39 27.30 19.50 44.75
CA VAL A 39 27.48 18.72 43.50
C VAL A 39 26.15 18.14 42.97
N VAL A 40 25.23 17.81 43.87
CA VAL A 40 23.86 17.36 43.53
C VAL A 40 23.00 18.50 42.99
N GLY A 41 23.07 19.70 43.57
CA GLY A 41 22.41 20.91 43.10
C GLY A 41 22.94 21.37 41.73
N GLN A 42 24.26 21.31 41.51
CA GLN A 42 24.89 21.56 40.22
C GLN A 42 24.40 20.56 39.16
N ARG A 43 24.36 19.25 39.47
CA ARG A 43 23.83 18.25 38.52
C ARG A 43 22.34 18.41 38.20
N ILE A 44 21.53 18.85 39.16
CA ILE A 44 20.10 19.13 38.94
C ILE A 44 19.93 20.38 38.08
N ALA A 45 20.69 21.45 38.38
CA ALA A 45 20.71 22.67 37.58
C ALA A 45 21.20 22.39 36.15
N GLU A 46 22.29 21.64 35.96
CA GLU A 46 22.80 21.21 34.65
C GLU A 46 21.77 20.38 33.88
N ARG A 47 21.04 19.47 34.53
CA ARG A 47 19.95 18.70 33.90
C ARG A 47 18.78 19.58 33.51
N HIS A 48 18.43 20.55 34.35
CA HIS A 48 17.34 21.50 34.07
C HIS A 48 17.73 22.44 32.93
N GLU A 49 18.96 22.95 32.92
CA GLU A 49 19.52 23.77 31.85
C GLU A 49 19.71 23.00 30.54
N ALA A 50 20.06 21.71 30.59
CA ALA A 50 20.12 20.86 29.42
C ALA A 50 18.72 20.55 28.87
N ALA A 51 17.73 20.36 29.76
CA ALA A 51 16.33 20.16 29.37
C ALA A 51 15.72 21.43 28.78
N THR A 52 15.96 22.62 29.35
CA THR A 52 15.49 23.89 28.79
C THR A 52 16.16 24.19 27.45
N ARG A 53 17.49 24.03 27.34
CA ARG A 53 18.21 24.16 26.06
C ARG A 53 17.69 23.20 24.98
N GLY A 54 17.36 21.95 25.34
CA GLY A 54 16.77 20.98 24.44
C GLY A 54 15.35 21.35 23.99
N GLN A 55 14.55 21.90 24.88
CA GLN A 55 13.20 22.40 24.57
C GLN A 55 13.25 23.64 23.67
N ASP A 56 14.17 24.57 23.93
CA ASP A 56 14.34 25.80 23.15
C ASP A 56 14.91 25.52 21.75
N ALA A 57 15.89 24.61 21.64
CA ALA A 57 16.40 24.15 20.34
C ALA A 57 15.31 23.46 19.51
N GLY A 58 14.48 22.62 20.13
CA GLY A 58 13.34 22.00 19.46
C GLY A 58 12.29 23.01 18.99
N ARG A 59 11.99 24.05 19.79
CA ARG A 59 11.07 25.12 19.38
C ARG A 59 11.61 25.90 18.18
N ALA A 60 12.88 26.28 18.21
CA ALA A 60 13.52 26.98 17.10
C ALA A 60 13.52 26.16 15.80
N GLU A 61 13.77 24.85 15.89
CA GLU A 61 13.67 23.91 14.77
C GLU A 61 12.28 23.95 14.12
N PHE A 62 11.22 23.81 14.92
CA PHE A 62 9.85 23.80 14.39
C PHE A 62 9.38 25.15 13.89
N ASP A 63 9.89 26.26 14.41
CA ASP A 63 9.57 27.58 13.88
C ASP A 63 10.21 27.82 12.51
N THR A 64 11.40 27.29 12.27
CA THR A 64 12.00 27.25 10.92
C THR A 64 11.17 26.37 9.98
N ILE A 65 10.77 25.17 10.42
CA ILE A 65 9.93 24.27 9.62
C ILE A 65 8.59 24.95 9.27
N LYS A 66 7.94 25.63 10.22
CA LYS A 66 6.67 26.34 9.95
C LYS A 66 6.80 27.43 8.88
N ARG A 67 7.95 28.10 8.81
CA ARG A 67 8.18 29.21 7.87
C ARG A 67 8.57 28.74 6.49
N GLU A 68 9.37 27.68 6.41
CA GLU A 68 10.04 27.27 5.17
C GLU A 68 9.44 26.02 4.51
N LEU A 69 8.70 25.18 5.25
CA LEU A 69 8.13 23.95 4.71
C LEU A 69 7.02 24.24 3.68
N ASP A 70 7.16 23.65 2.49
CA ASP A 70 6.19 23.68 1.41
C ASP A 70 4.95 22.86 1.80
N ALA A 71 3.81 23.53 1.93
CA ALA A 71 2.57 22.90 2.36
C ALA A 71 2.02 21.90 1.35
N ALA A 72 2.27 22.09 0.04
CA ALA A 72 1.83 21.15 -0.97
C ALA A 72 2.58 19.81 -0.84
N ARG A 73 3.87 19.86 -0.47
CA ARG A 73 4.68 18.67 -0.19
C ARG A 73 4.19 17.93 1.06
N LEU A 74 3.91 18.68 2.13
CA LEU A 74 3.33 18.11 3.33
C LEU A 74 1.98 17.41 3.01
N LEU A 75 1.09 18.07 2.30
CA LEU A 75 -0.20 17.50 1.88
C LEU A 75 -0.02 16.22 1.06
N ALA A 76 0.97 16.15 0.16
CA ALA A 76 1.26 14.95 -0.60
C ALA A 76 1.75 13.79 0.27
N THR A 77 2.60 14.06 1.27
CA THR A 77 3.12 13.04 2.20
C THR A 77 2.02 12.53 3.14
N VAL A 78 1.21 13.44 3.66
CA VAL A 78 0.05 13.11 4.50
C VAL A 78 -1.01 12.36 3.70
N SER A 79 -1.20 12.68 2.42
CA SER A 79 -2.11 11.93 1.54
C SER A 79 -1.74 10.45 1.44
N ARG A 80 -0.44 10.15 1.32
CA ARG A 80 0.07 8.76 1.23
C ARG A 80 -0.08 7.99 2.53
N THR A 81 0.03 8.66 3.67
CA THR A 81 0.12 8.03 5.00
C THR A 81 -1.23 8.00 5.72
N HIS A 82 -2.00 9.09 5.64
CA HIS A 82 -3.24 9.31 6.39
C HIS A 82 -4.48 9.44 5.49
N GLY A 83 -4.33 9.30 4.16
CA GLY A 83 -5.47 9.28 3.22
C GLY A 83 -6.12 10.65 2.96
N VAL A 84 -5.44 11.74 3.31
CA VAL A 84 -5.90 13.11 3.04
C VAL A 84 -5.98 13.37 1.54
N MET A 85 -7.02 14.05 1.06
CA MET A 85 -7.17 14.43 -0.34
C MET A 85 -6.56 15.82 -0.58
N PRO A 86 -5.40 15.96 -1.27
CA PRO A 86 -4.75 17.26 -1.44
C PRO A 86 -5.62 18.28 -2.16
N GLY A 87 -6.45 17.83 -3.12
CA GLY A 87 -7.35 18.70 -3.89
C GLY A 87 -8.50 19.33 -3.07
N LYS A 88 -8.74 18.88 -1.83
CA LYS A 88 -9.70 19.50 -0.91
C LYS A 88 -9.15 20.79 -0.27
N TYR A 89 -7.83 20.94 -0.24
CA TYR A 89 -7.16 22.00 0.50
C TYR A 89 -6.44 22.95 -0.45
N GLU A 90 -6.68 24.24 -0.29
CA GLU A 90 -6.01 25.30 -1.06
C GLU A 90 -4.78 25.78 -0.28
N VAL A 91 -3.63 25.88 -0.95
CA VAL A 91 -2.41 26.45 -0.35
C VAL A 91 -2.36 27.95 -0.66
N THR A 92 -2.35 28.76 0.39
CA THR A 92 -2.24 30.21 0.33
C THR A 92 -0.94 30.66 0.98
N LYS A 93 -0.46 31.87 0.65
CA LYS A 93 0.73 32.45 1.28
C LYS A 93 0.32 33.43 2.37
N ALA A 94 1.01 33.40 3.50
CA ALA A 94 0.87 34.38 4.56
C ALA A 94 1.72 35.64 4.28
N LYS A 95 1.48 36.70 5.05
CA LYS A 95 2.21 37.99 4.92
C LYS A 95 3.72 37.85 5.17
N ASP A 96 4.12 36.83 5.92
CA ASP A 96 5.51 36.47 6.23
C ASP A 96 6.15 35.54 5.18
N GLY A 97 5.43 35.20 4.10
CA GLY A 97 5.88 34.31 3.03
C GLY A 97 5.69 32.82 3.29
N SER A 98 5.24 32.43 4.50
CA SER A 98 5.00 31.03 4.86
C SER A 98 3.75 30.46 4.17
N ASP A 99 3.75 29.14 3.94
CA ASP A 99 2.59 28.46 3.38
C ASP A 99 1.50 28.22 4.43
N ARG A 100 0.25 28.45 4.03
CA ARG A 100 -0.93 28.14 4.83
C ARG A 100 -1.92 27.29 4.05
N ILE A 101 -2.54 26.37 4.77
CA ILE A 101 -3.50 25.40 4.23
C ILE A 101 -4.90 25.87 4.63
N ARG A 102 -5.73 26.17 3.63
CA ARG A 102 -7.12 26.55 3.82
C ARG A 102 -7.97 25.31 4.07
N CYS A 103 -8.52 25.24 5.28
CA CYS A 103 -9.43 24.19 5.75
C CYS A 103 -10.81 24.82 6.01
N GLY A 104 -11.64 24.89 4.96
CA GLY A 104 -12.96 25.56 5.03
C GLY A 104 -12.82 27.04 5.39
N ARG A 105 -13.26 27.43 6.59
CA ARG A 105 -13.19 28.81 7.11
C ARG A 105 -11.84 29.15 7.79
N ARG A 106 -10.99 28.15 8.02
CA ARG A 106 -9.73 28.30 8.77
C ARG A 106 -8.56 28.31 7.80
N ASN A 107 -7.52 29.09 8.10
CA ASN A 107 -6.26 29.08 7.35
C ASN A 107 -5.13 28.68 8.29
N LEU A 108 -4.73 27.42 8.23
CA LEU A 108 -3.85 26.79 9.21
C LEU A 108 -2.41 26.76 8.71
N ASN A 109 -1.44 26.83 9.62
CA ASN A 109 -0.05 26.52 9.27
C ASN A 109 0.14 24.99 9.18
N VAL A 110 1.31 24.56 8.69
CA VAL A 110 1.67 23.14 8.53
C VAL A 110 1.58 22.31 9.81
N THR A 111 1.85 22.91 10.98
CA THR A 111 1.78 22.24 12.29
C THR A 111 0.33 22.11 12.79
N ASP A 112 -0.43 23.20 12.67
CA ASP A 112 -1.84 23.26 13.05
C ASP A 112 -2.69 22.39 12.14
N PHE A 113 -2.30 22.23 10.88
CA PHE A 113 -2.95 21.27 9.99
C PHE A 113 -2.86 19.85 10.54
N LEU A 114 -1.68 19.38 10.95
CA LEU A 114 -1.53 18.03 11.49
C LEU A 114 -2.24 17.84 12.84
N THR A 115 -2.19 18.85 13.72
CA THR A 115 -2.71 18.73 15.08
C THR A 115 -4.19 19.08 15.21
N GLN A 116 -4.72 19.96 14.37
CA GLN A 116 -6.09 20.46 14.47
C GLN A 116 -7.03 19.93 13.39
N GLU A 117 -6.55 19.71 12.15
CA GLU A 117 -7.38 19.14 11.07
C GLU A 117 -7.31 17.60 11.07
N LEU A 118 -6.12 17.03 11.31
CA LEU A 118 -5.94 15.57 11.35
C LEU A 118 -5.96 14.98 12.76
N HIS A 119 -6.04 15.84 13.78
CA HIS A 119 -6.05 15.45 15.20
C HIS A 119 -4.89 14.54 15.60
N LEU A 120 -3.73 14.67 14.95
CA LEU A 120 -2.57 13.84 15.27
C LEU A 120 -1.91 14.31 16.57
N PRO A 121 -1.54 13.39 17.47
CA PRO A 121 -0.77 13.75 18.66
C PRO A 121 0.61 14.27 18.23
N TRP A 122 1.17 15.20 19.02
CA TRP A 122 2.46 15.82 18.69
C TRP A 122 3.59 14.82 18.48
N ARG A 123 3.55 13.68 19.19
CA ARG A 123 4.49 12.56 19.02
C ARG A 123 4.53 12.00 17.59
N GLU A 124 3.42 12.07 16.87
CA GLU A 124 3.28 11.61 15.47
C GLU A 124 3.46 12.76 14.47
N ALA A 125 2.97 13.96 14.80
CA ALA A 125 3.09 15.12 13.92
C ALA A 125 4.55 15.59 13.75
N ALA A 126 5.34 15.61 14.84
CA ALA A 126 6.72 16.09 14.82
C ALA A 126 7.65 15.29 13.87
N PRO A 127 7.66 13.95 13.87
CA PRO A 127 8.41 13.17 12.88
C PRO A 127 7.99 13.44 11.43
N ILE A 128 6.69 13.65 11.16
CA ILE A 128 6.20 13.93 9.81
C ILE A 128 6.72 15.29 9.32
N LEU A 129 6.68 16.32 10.17
CA LEU A 129 7.20 17.64 9.87
C LEU A 129 8.71 17.60 9.62
N ARG A 130 9.48 16.92 10.46
CA ARG A 130 10.93 16.75 10.29
C ARG A 130 11.29 15.99 9.03
N GLY A 131 10.61 14.86 8.77
CA GLY A 131 10.87 14.03 7.60
C GLY A 131 10.59 14.77 6.30
N THR A 132 9.43 15.44 6.23
CA THR A 132 9.06 16.23 5.04
C THR A 132 9.96 17.44 4.82
N TYR A 133 10.38 18.11 5.90
CA TYR A 133 11.35 19.20 5.82
C TYR A 133 12.75 18.71 5.44
N ALA A 134 13.22 17.59 5.99
CA ALA A 134 14.50 16.99 5.61
C ALA A 134 14.51 16.54 4.13
N GLU A 135 13.42 15.96 3.64
CA GLU A 135 13.24 15.65 2.22
C GLU A 135 13.22 16.92 1.34
N GLN A 136 12.71 18.04 1.87
CA GLN A 136 12.74 19.33 1.20
C GLN A 136 14.15 19.94 1.17
N GLN A 137 14.94 19.78 2.24
CA GLN A 137 16.30 20.29 2.34
C GLN A 137 17.31 19.40 1.57
N GLY A 138 17.06 18.09 1.48
CA GLY A 138 17.89 17.12 0.75
C GLY A 138 17.71 17.15 -0.78
N ARG A 139 17.37 18.30 -1.36
CA ARG A 139 16.90 18.44 -2.74
C ARG A 139 18.05 18.45 -3.78
N GLU A 140 18.81 17.36 -3.85
CA GLU A 140 19.27 16.81 -5.14
C GLU A 140 19.61 15.31 -5.03
N VAL A 141 18.57 14.47 -4.92
CA VAL A 141 18.51 13.30 -5.79
C VAL A 141 17.34 13.57 -6.70
N GLN A 142 17.70 13.88 -7.94
CA GLN A 142 16.83 13.87 -9.10
C GLN A 142 15.68 12.87 -8.86
N GLN A 143 14.46 13.38 -8.70
CA GLN A 143 13.37 12.62 -9.28
C GLN A 143 13.78 12.53 -10.74
N PRO A 144 14.10 11.35 -11.29
CA PRO A 144 14.29 11.25 -12.73
C PRO A 144 13.07 11.93 -13.32
N ALA A 145 13.33 12.96 -14.15
CA ALA A 145 12.31 13.80 -14.76
C ALA A 145 11.11 12.91 -15.02
N ARG A 146 10.00 13.16 -14.28
CA ARG A 146 8.85 12.25 -14.21
C ARG A 146 8.70 11.61 -15.57
N SER A 147 9.10 10.33 -15.67
CA SER A 147 8.88 9.54 -16.87
C SER A 147 7.44 9.82 -17.26
N ALA A 148 7.25 10.23 -18.52
CA ALA A 148 6.03 10.78 -19.10
C ALA A 148 4.77 10.46 -18.27
N PRO A 149 3.93 11.47 -17.97
CA PRO A 149 2.89 11.41 -16.94
C PRO A 149 2.34 10.00 -16.78
N ARG A 150 2.69 9.30 -15.67
CA ARG A 150 2.38 7.87 -15.41
C ARG A 150 1.18 7.48 -16.22
N ARG A 151 1.44 6.87 -17.39
CA ARG A 151 0.41 6.62 -18.37
C ARG A 151 -0.67 5.85 -17.62
N ASP A 152 -1.91 6.35 -17.61
CA ASP A 152 -2.96 5.69 -16.83
C ASP A 152 -3.24 4.34 -17.50
N LEU A 153 -2.45 3.34 -17.12
CA LEU A 153 -2.48 1.97 -17.65
C LEU A 153 -3.88 1.38 -17.51
N TRP A 154 -4.63 1.84 -16.51
CA TRP A 154 -6.02 1.48 -16.31
C TRP A 154 -6.96 2.14 -17.32
N ALA A 155 -6.74 3.42 -17.67
CA ALA A 155 -7.47 4.09 -18.74
C ALA A 155 -7.16 3.48 -20.12
N ASP A 156 -5.89 3.19 -20.42
CA ASP A 156 -5.47 2.53 -21.66
C ASP A 156 -6.04 1.10 -21.74
N TYR A 157 -6.01 0.36 -20.63
CA TYR A 157 -6.67 -0.95 -20.52
C TYR A 157 -8.16 -0.88 -20.85
N ARG A 158 -8.87 0.11 -20.31
CA ARG A 158 -10.30 0.26 -20.58
C ARG A 158 -10.59 0.64 -22.03
N ARG A 159 -9.75 1.50 -22.61
CA ARG A 159 -9.94 2.06 -23.96
C ARG A 159 -9.58 1.08 -25.06
N GLU A 160 -8.46 0.38 -24.92
CA GLU A 160 -7.85 -0.39 -26.01
C GLU A 160 -7.98 -1.89 -25.76
N TRP A 161 -7.76 -2.34 -24.53
CA TRP A 161 -7.66 -3.77 -24.25
C TRP A 161 -9.01 -4.46 -24.14
N GLN A 162 -10.02 -3.82 -23.52
CA GLN A 162 -11.37 -4.39 -23.46
C GLN A 162 -12.00 -4.65 -24.84
N PRO A 163 -11.98 -3.71 -25.81
CA PRO A 163 -12.50 -4.00 -27.14
C PRO A 163 -11.67 -5.06 -27.87
N GLN A 164 -10.33 -5.02 -27.78
CA GLN A 164 -9.47 -6.04 -28.40
C GLN A 164 -9.72 -7.44 -27.84
N GLN A 165 -9.94 -7.58 -26.52
CA GLN A 165 -10.27 -8.87 -25.91
C GLN A 165 -11.66 -9.37 -26.32
N ARG A 166 -12.62 -8.47 -26.49
CA ARG A 166 -13.95 -8.82 -27.02
C ARG A 166 -13.85 -9.30 -28.47
N GLU A 167 -13.04 -8.63 -29.28
CA GLU A 167 -12.80 -9.01 -30.67
C GLU A 167 -12.10 -10.35 -30.79
N ARG A 168 -10.99 -10.56 -30.05
CA ARG A 168 -10.29 -11.87 -29.98
C ARG A 168 -11.26 -12.99 -29.57
N ARG A 169 -12.08 -12.74 -28.54
CA ARG A 169 -13.09 -13.70 -28.09
C ARG A 169 -14.12 -14.00 -29.18
N GLU A 170 -14.60 -12.99 -29.88
CA GLU A 170 -15.56 -13.17 -30.97
C GLU A 170 -14.94 -13.97 -32.11
N GLN A 171 -13.71 -13.66 -32.51
CA GLN A 171 -12.97 -14.39 -33.55
C GLN A 171 -12.77 -15.86 -33.17
N ASP A 172 -12.35 -16.15 -31.94
CA ASP A 172 -12.20 -17.52 -31.44
C ASP A 172 -13.55 -18.25 -31.42
N TRP A 173 -14.63 -17.57 -31.05
CA TRP A 173 -15.97 -18.13 -31.04
C TRP A 173 -16.52 -18.41 -32.44
N GLN A 174 -16.24 -17.53 -33.41
CA GLN A 174 -16.58 -17.72 -34.82
C GLN A 174 -15.79 -18.88 -35.43
N THR A 175 -14.48 -18.93 -35.17
CA THR A 175 -13.61 -20.05 -35.60
C THR A 175 -14.11 -21.38 -35.06
N GLN A 176 -14.47 -21.42 -33.77
CA GLN A 176 -15.05 -22.59 -33.15
C GLN A 176 -16.37 -22.99 -33.83
N LYS A 177 -17.28 -22.03 -34.04
CA LYS A 177 -18.56 -22.28 -34.71
C LYS A 177 -18.39 -22.80 -36.13
N GLN A 178 -17.42 -22.29 -36.89
CA GLN A 178 -17.11 -22.75 -38.23
C GLN A 178 -16.62 -24.21 -38.21
N ARG A 179 -15.66 -24.54 -37.33
CA ARG A 179 -15.18 -25.92 -37.15
C ARG A 179 -16.31 -26.88 -36.77
N GLU A 180 -17.21 -26.46 -35.89
CA GLU A 180 -18.40 -27.25 -35.53
C GLU A 180 -19.32 -27.49 -36.74
N GLN A 181 -19.55 -26.46 -37.56
CA GLN A 181 -20.37 -26.57 -38.77
C GLN A 181 -19.74 -27.53 -39.79
N GLU A 182 -18.43 -27.43 -40.00
CA GLU A 182 -17.66 -28.30 -40.89
C GLU A 182 -17.71 -29.76 -40.43
N ARG A 183 -17.48 -30.04 -39.13
CA ARG A 183 -17.58 -31.41 -38.57
C ARG A 183 -18.98 -32.00 -38.74
N ARG A 184 -20.02 -31.20 -38.47
CA ARG A 184 -21.42 -31.62 -38.67
C ARG A 184 -21.74 -31.84 -40.15
N ALA A 185 -21.21 -31.01 -41.04
CA ALA A 185 -21.38 -31.18 -42.48
C ALA A 185 -20.69 -32.45 -42.97
N GLU A 186 -19.48 -32.73 -42.48
CA GLU A 186 -18.71 -33.93 -42.81
C GLU A 186 -19.44 -35.20 -42.37
N GLN A 187 -19.90 -35.28 -41.11
CA GLN A 187 -20.70 -36.43 -40.66
C GLN A 187 -21.99 -36.62 -41.47
N ARG A 188 -22.65 -35.52 -41.89
CA ARG A 188 -23.81 -35.61 -42.79
C ARG A 188 -23.42 -36.15 -44.16
N ARG A 189 -22.29 -35.71 -44.74
CA ARG A 189 -21.77 -36.21 -46.02
C ARG A 189 -21.45 -37.70 -45.93
N GLN A 190 -20.77 -38.14 -44.86
CA GLN A 190 -20.45 -39.54 -44.62
C GLN A 190 -21.70 -40.41 -44.53
N TYR A 191 -22.68 -40.03 -43.70
CA TYR A 191 -23.94 -40.77 -43.60
C TYR A 191 -24.71 -40.81 -44.94
N GLN A 192 -24.72 -39.72 -45.70
CA GLN A 192 -25.36 -39.71 -47.02
C GLN A 192 -24.63 -40.63 -48.01
N ALA A 193 -23.29 -40.68 -47.97
CA ALA A 193 -22.49 -41.58 -48.79
C ALA A 193 -22.72 -43.05 -48.41
N GLU A 194 -22.68 -43.39 -47.12
CA GLU A 194 -23.00 -44.73 -46.59
C GLU A 194 -24.40 -45.16 -47.04
N ARG A 195 -25.39 -44.29 -46.89
CA ARG A 195 -26.76 -44.55 -47.32
C ARG A 195 -26.87 -44.79 -48.83
N ARG A 196 -26.18 -43.98 -49.65
CA ARG A 196 -26.18 -44.14 -51.11
C ARG A 196 -25.48 -45.44 -51.53
N ALA A 197 -24.38 -45.82 -50.87
CA ALA A 197 -23.69 -47.07 -51.13
C ALA A 197 -24.60 -48.29 -50.86
N ILE A 198 -25.28 -48.31 -49.70
CA ILE A 198 -26.23 -49.38 -49.36
C ILE A 198 -27.42 -49.43 -50.34
N GLN A 199 -27.88 -48.27 -50.82
CA GLN A 199 -28.99 -48.21 -51.77
C GLN A 199 -28.59 -48.66 -53.18
N ASN A 200 -27.38 -48.34 -53.61
CA ASN A 200 -26.88 -48.65 -54.95
C ASN A 200 -26.27 -50.06 -55.05
N ASP A 201 -26.08 -50.77 -53.93
CA ASP A 201 -25.65 -52.15 -53.94
C ASP A 201 -26.75 -53.07 -54.50
N SER A 202 -26.51 -53.56 -55.71
CA SER A 202 -27.39 -54.45 -56.46
C SER A 202 -27.32 -55.91 -55.98
N THR A 203 -26.32 -56.27 -55.17
CA THR A 203 -26.15 -57.63 -54.65
C THR A 203 -27.01 -57.89 -53.41
N MET A 204 -27.44 -56.83 -52.71
CA MET A 204 -28.24 -56.92 -51.50
C MET A 204 -29.72 -57.21 -51.76
N LYS A 205 -30.28 -58.17 -51.00
CA LYS A 205 -31.74 -58.38 -50.94
C LYS A 205 -32.42 -57.22 -50.19
N ALA A 206 -33.72 -57.02 -50.43
CA ALA A 206 -34.46 -55.90 -49.84
C ALA A 206 -34.47 -55.89 -48.29
N THR A 207 -34.51 -57.07 -47.67
CA THR A 207 -34.47 -57.25 -46.21
C THR A 207 -33.10 -56.91 -45.62
N GLU A 208 -32.02 -57.37 -46.26
CA GLU A 208 -30.63 -57.08 -45.92
C GLU A 208 -30.34 -55.57 -46.05
N ARG A 209 -30.82 -54.93 -47.12
CA ARG A 209 -30.72 -53.47 -47.31
C ARG A 209 -31.41 -52.71 -46.18
N LYS A 210 -32.59 -53.15 -45.74
CA LYS A 210 -33.33 -52.53 -44.62
C LYS A 210 -32.55 -52.66 -43.31
N ALA A 211 -31.96 -53.83 -43.05
CA ALA A 211 -31.11 -54.05 -41.87
C ALA A 211 -29.85 -53.16 -41.91
N ALA A 212 -29.14 -53.11 -43.04
CA ALA A 212 -27.96 -52.27 -43.24
C ALA A 212 -28.27 -50.77 -43.03
N LEU A 213 -29.39 -50.28 -43.57
CA LEU A 213 -29.83 -48.90 -43.35
C LEU A 213 -30.16 -48.62 -41.87
N SER A 214 -30.70 -49.60 -41.14
CA SER A 214 -30.98 -49.44 -39.72
C SER A 214 -29.68 -49.35 -38.91
N LEU A 215 -28.68 -50.19 -39.20
CA LEU A 215 -27.36 -50.11 -38.58
C LEU A 215 -26.68 -48.78 -38.87
N ALA A 216 -26.70 -48.31 -40.12
CA ALA A 216 -26.12 -47.02 -40.50
C ALA A 216 -26.80 -45.84 -39.77
N ARG A 217 -28.13 -45.90 -39.53
CA ARG A 217 -28.83 -44.90 -38.71
C ARG A 217 -28.38 -44.94 -37.25
N MET A 218 -28.22 -46.13 -36.67
CA MET A 218 -27.75 -46.26 -35.29
C MET A 218 -26.32 -45.74 -35.13
N GLU A 219 -25.42 -46.08 -36.06
CA GLU A 219 -24.06 -45.55 -36.08
C GLU A 219 -24.02 -44.04 -36.25
N LYS A 220 -24.89 -43.47 -37.10
CA LYS A 220 -25.06 -42.01 -37.19
C LYS A 220 -25.45 -41.40 -35.84
N VAL A 221 -26.43 -41.97 -35.13
CA VAL A 221 -26.85 -41.46 -33.81
C VAL A 221 -25.70 -41.51 -32.81
N LYS A 222 -24.92 -42.59 -32.80
CA LYS A 222 -23.73 -42.72 -31.96
C LYS A 222 -22.67 -41.65 -32.28
N ARG A 223 -22.38 -41.42 -33.57
CA ARG A 223 -21.44 -40.38 -34.03
C ARG A 223 -21.93 -38.96 -33.71
N ASP A 224 -23.24 -38.72 -33.83
CA ASP A 224 -23.87 -37.44 -33.48
C ASP A 224 -23.76 -37.17 -31.97
N LEU A 225 -23.96 -38.18 -31.13
CA LEU A 225 -23.84 -38.06 -29.67
C LEU A 225 -22.39 -37.75 -29.27
N ALA A 226 -21.43 -38.53 -29.77
CA ALA A 226 -20.01 -38.30 -29.50
C ALA A 226 -19.56 -36.91 -29.97
N LEU A 227 -20.04 -36.45 -31.14
CA LEU A 227 -19.73 -35.10 -31.61
C LEU A 227 -20.33 -34.02 -30.71
N ARG A 228 -21.55 -34.22 -30.18
CA ARG A 228 -22.15 -33.26 -29.24
C ARG A 228 -21.32 -33.14 -27.97
N GLU A 229 -20.91 -34.26 -27.37
CA GLU A 229 -20.07 -34.26 -26.18
C GLU A 229 -18.74 -33.54 -26.42
N GLN A 230 -18.08 -33.82 -27.55
CA GLN A 230 -16.85 -33.12 -27.95
C GLN A 230 -17.07 -31.61 -28.11
N ILE A 231 -18.12 -31.20 -28.80
CA ILE A 231 -18.45 -29.78 -29.02
C ILE A 231 -18.74 -29.08 -27.68
N GLU A 232 -19.47 -29.74 -26.78
CA GLU A 232 -19.74 -29.21 -25.45
C GLU A 232 -18.46 -29.06 -24.64
N ALA A 233 -17.58 -30.05 -24.63
CA ALA A 233 -16.28 -29.97 -23.97
C ALA A 233 -15.45 -28.80 -24.53
N GLU A 234 -15.28 -28.70 -25.85
CA GLU A 234 -14.54 -27.60 -26.50
C GLU A 234 -15.15 -26.22 -26.16
N ARG A 235 -16.48 -26.10 -26.16
CA ARG A 235 -17.17 -24.85 -25.77
C ARG A 235 -16.98 -24.52 -24.30
N THR A 236 -17.02 -25.50 -23.41
CA THR A 236 -16.80 -25.27 -21.98
C THR A 236 -15.38 -24.81 -21.71
N GLU A 237 -14.40 -25.40 -22.36
CA GLU A 237 -13.00 -25.01 -22.26
C GLU A 237 -12.78 -23.59 -22.80
N LEU A 238 -13.34 -23.28 -23.96
CA LEU A 238 -13.22 -21.96 -24.57
C LEU A 238 -13.97 -20.89 -23.74
N LYS A 239 -15.11 -21.22 -23.12
CA LYS A 239 -15.75 -20.36 -22.10
C LYS A 239 -14.88 -20.18 -20.86
N ALA A 240 -14.23 -21.25 -20.38
CA ALA A 240 -13.37 -21.19 -19.20
C ALA A 240 -12.16 -20.28 -19.44
N ARG A 241 -11.55 -20.33 -20.64
CA ARG A 241 -10.46 -19.43 -21.05
C ARG A 241 -10.83 -17.94 -20.90
N TYR A 242 -12.05 -17.56 -21.26
CA TYR A 242 -12.50 -16.17 -21.18
C TYR A 242 -13.22 -15.81 -19.87
N ARG A 243 -13.45 -16.76 -18.97
CA ARG A 243 -14.03 -16.52 -17.63
C ARG A 243 -12.96 -16.02 -16.66
N MET A 244 -12.15 -15.05 -17.07
CA MET A 244 -11.15 -14.43 -16.20
C MET A 244 -11.80 -13.34 -15.35
N LYS A 245 -11.41 -13.24 -14.06
CA LYS A 245 -11.85 -12.13 -13.20
C LYS A 245 -11.28 -10.80 -13.73
N PRO A 246 -11.96 -9.66 -13.52
CA PRO A 246 -11.46 -8.36 -14.00
C PRO A 246 -10.03 -8.03 -13.54
N ALA A 247 -9.64 -8.47 -12.34
CA ALA A 247 -8.28 -8.31 -11.84
C ALA A 247 -7.23 -9.13 -12.62
N ASP A 248 -7.58 -10.35 -13.03
CA ASP A 248 -6.69 -11.22 -13.80
C ASP A 248 -6.57 -10.73 -15.25
N GLN A 249 -7.65 -10.19 -15.82
CA GLN A 249 -7.63 -9.55 -17.13
C GLN A 249 -6.69 -8.34 -17.18
N TYR A 250 -6.70 -7.51 -16.12
CA TYR A 250 -5.77 -6.39 -16.00
C TYR A 250 -4.31 -6.85 -15.82
N ARG A 251 -4.08 -7.96 -15.09
CA ARG A 251 -2.74 -8.56 -14.97
C ARG A 251 -2.23 -9.12 -16.30
N ALA A 252 -3.07 -9.81 -17.06
CA ALA A 252 -2.73 -10.31 -18.39
C ALA A 252 -2.37 -9.16 -19.34
N TYR A 253 -3.12 -8.05 -19.27
CA TYR A 253 -2.80 -6.82 -19.99
C TYR A 253 -1.42 -6.27 -19.63
N LEU A 254 -1.14 -6.12 -18.33
CA LEU A 254 0.16 -5.64 -17.86
C LEU A 254 1.29 -6.57 -18.29
N ALA A 255 1.06 -7.89 -18.31
CA ALA A 255 2.04 -8.88 -18.76
C ALA A 255 2.31 -8.78 -20.28
N GLU A 256 1.29 -8.67 -21.12
CA GLU A 256 1.46 -8.50 -22.58
C GLU A 256 2.20 -7.19 -22.88
N ARG A 257 1.88 -6.12 -22.16
CA ARG A 257 2.49 -4.81 -22.34
C ARG A 257 3.94 -4.76 -21.82
N ALA A 258 4.22 -5.39 -20.68
CA ALA A 258 5.58 -5.57 -20.18
C ALA A 258 6.44 -6.42 -21.12
N GLY A 259 5.87 -7.47 -21.73
CA GLY A 259 6.56 -8.30 -22.74
C GLY A 259 6.94 -7.53 -24.00
N ARG A 260 6.23 -6.46 -24.33
CA ARG A 260 6.56 -5.52 -25.42
C ARG A 260 7.59 -4.45 -25.02
N GLY A 261 8.14 -4.53 -23.80
CA GLY A 261 9.16 -3.61 -23.30
C GLY A 261 8.64 -2.40 -22.52
N ASP A 262 7.35 -2.38 -22.14
CA ASP A 262 6.81 -1.28 -21.32
C ASP A 262 7.26 -1.43 -19.86
N ALA A 263 8.18 -0.56 -19.44
CA ALA A 263 8.75 -0.55 -18.10
C ALA A 263 7.73 -0.18 -17.01
N ASP A 264 6.74 0.65 -17.32
CA ASP A 264 5.69 1.06 -16.38
C ASP A 264 4.73 -0.11 -16.11
N ALA A 265 4.39 -0.88 -17.16
CA ALA A 265 3.58 -2.08 -17.01
C ALA A 265 4.29 -3.16 -16.16
N LEU A 266 5.61 -3.32 -16.34
CA LEU A 266 6.42 -4.24 -15.53
C LEU A 266 6.49 -3.79 -14.06
N ALA A 267 6.65 -2.49 -13.80
CA ALA A 267 6.67 -1.93 -12.46
C ALA A 267 5.33 -2.15 -11.73
N GLU A 268 4.20 -1.94 -12.41
CA GLU A 268 2.87 -2.18 -11.83
C GLU A 268 2.62 -3.68 -11.56
N LEU A 269 3.11 -4.57 -12.43
CA LEU A 269 3.03 -6.02 -12.21
C LEU A 269 3.84 -6.46 -10.99
N ARG A 270 5.05 -5.91 -10.81
CA ARG A 270 5.89 -6.15 -9.61
C ARG A 270 5.20 -5.63 -8.35
N ARG A 271 4.60 -4.43 -8.40
CA ARG A 271 3.84 -3.86 -7.28
C ARG A 271 2.66 -4.75 -6.87
N GLN A 272 1.92 -5.30 -7.83
CA GLN A 272 0.78 -6.18 -7.55
C GLN A 272 1.19 -7.52 -6.96
N ARG A 273 2.38 -8.04 -7.30
CA ARG A 273 2.97 -9.23 -6.68
C ARG A 273 3.35 -9.00 -5.22
N VAL A 274 3.97 -7.88 -4.89
CA VAL A 274 4.33 -7.55 -3.50
C VAL A 274 3.11 -7.45 -2.58
N ARG A 275 1.95 -7.04 -3.12
CA ARG A 275 0.69 -6.94 -2.38
C ARG A 275 -0.05 -8.26 -2.19
N GLN A 276 0.26 -9.28 -3.00
CA GLN A 276 -0.18 -10.65 -2.74
C GLN A 276 0.95 -11.38 -2.00
N PRO A 277 0.89 -11.52 -0.67
CA PRO A 277 1.84 -12.40 0.00
C PRO A 277 1.75 -13.76 -0.70
N GLN A 278 2.90 -14.28 -1.14
CA GLN A 278 2.97 -15.64 -1.66
C GLN A 278 2.27 -16.53 -0.64
N ALA A 279 1.18 -17.18 -1.05
CA ALA A 279 0.68 -18.32 -0.29
C ALA A 279 1.87 -19.26 -0.21
N ALA A 280 2.45 -19.36 1.00
CA ALA A 280 3.67 -20.09 1.23
C ALA A 280 3.45 -21.52 0.76
N THR A 281 3.98 -21.85 -0.42
CA THR A 281 4.18 -23.22 -0.84
C THR A 281 5.20 -23.77 0.14
N ARG A 282 4.71 -24.26 1.27
CA ARG A 282 5.46 -25.10 2.18
C ARG A 282 5.55 -26.45 1.48
N GLU A 283 6.39 -26.52 0.44
CA GLU A 283 6.90 -27.79 -0.03
C GLU A 283 7.74 -28.33 1.13
N ARG A 284 7.05 -29.10 1.98
CA ARG A 284 7.68 -30.03 2.90
C ARG A 284 8.40 -31.01 1.99
N ILE A 285 9.70 -30.77 1.80
CA ILE A 285 10.64 -31.78 1.31
C ILE A 285 10.53 -32.93 2.31
N GLU A 286 9.72 -33.93 1.98
CA GLU A 286 9.75 -35.21 2.66
C GLU A 286 11.00 -35.91 2.16
N ASP A 287 12.05 -35.91 2.98
CA ASP A 287 13.19 -36.81 2.84
C ASP A 287 12.65 -38.25 2.83
N LYS A 288 12.51 -38.79 1.62
CA LYS A 288 12.36 -40.20 1.34
C LYS A 288 13.53 -40.63 0.46
N ASP A 289 14.64 -40.91 1.11
CA ASP A 289 15.70 -41.83 0.68
C ASP A 289 16.45 -42.17 1.99
N GLY A 290 16.71 -43.40 2.41
CA GLY A 290 16.85 -44.64 1.68
C GLY A 290 18.00 -45.40 2.34
N ARG A 291 17.67 -46.36 3.21
CA ARG A 291 18.34 -47.67 3.38
C ARG A 291 19.74 -47.78 4.04
N HIS A 292 19.73 -48.59 5.13
CA HIS A 292 20.76 -49.50 5.69
C HIS A 292 21.98 -48.92 6.45
N PRO A 293 22.61 -49.64 7.43
CA PRO A 293 22.69 -51.11 7.51
C PRO A 293 22.48 -51.81 8.88
N GLU A 294 22.11 -53.09 8.78
CA GLU A 294 22.60 -54.24 9.56
C GLU A 294 23.18 -53.97 10.96
N LEU A 295 22.48 -54.43 12.01
CA LEU A 295 23.12 -54.84 13.25
C LEU A 295 22.71 -56.27 13.61
N ARG A 296 23.68 -57.17 13.37
CA ARG A 296 23.84 -58.45 14.05
C ARG A 296 23.83 -58.29 15.57
N ARG A 297 23.60 -59.44 16.23
CA ARG A 297 23.81 -59.83 17.66
C ARG A 297 22.50 -59.89 18.43
N SER A 298 22.15 -60.97 19.12
CA SER A 298 22.77 -62.27 19.41
C SER A 298 21.66 -63.26 19.75
#